data_AF-A0A4S8QDT0-F1
#
_entry.id   AF-A0A4S8QDT0-F1
#
_cell.length_a   1.000
_cell.length_b   1.000
_cell.length_c   1.000
_cell.angle_alpha   90.00
_cell.angle_beta   90.00
_cell.angle_gamma   90.00
#
_symmetry.space_group_name_H-M   'P 1'
#
loop_
_entity.id
_entity.type
_entity.pdbx_description
1 polymer ?
#
loop_
_entity_poly.entity_id
_entity_poly.type
_entity_poly.pdbx_seq_one_letter_code
_entity_poly.pdbx_strand_id
1 'polypeptide(L)'
;MPLLNRRMTPALIAFAALATITAACTQVEPPRTADLYEVFTGPRHDHWCDEGDEARLLENGADLMGPHFSISFLCHFTETGQSELLPDIPLLAEGTELLLNQIAHAHTYSSEVGPGPVNTWIEAGPERIDLAEPPMHGGHLAVVVPTGEDAVLWIEDEGRAQGLDLRTGEQIDPVAAYYNGLGLWTERTDAFRYVDLQFSSENDTWTMDCASNLAEITRSVWSDDFGWTPEGSALITIEFW
;
A
#
# COMPACT_ATOMS: atom_id res chain seq x y z
N MET A 1 47.41 -26.13 91.50
CA MET A 1 47.46 -24.88 90.71
C MET A 1 46.03 -24.37 90.51
N PRO A 2 45.82 -23.06 90.61
CA PRO A 2 44.51 -22.37 90.68
C PRO A 2 43.91 -22.24 89.26
N LEU A 3 42.66 -21.88 88.95
CA LEU A 3 41.78 -20.76 89.32
C LEU A 3 40.34 -21.16 88.89
N LEU A 4 39.28 -20.94 89.68
CA LEU A 4 38.46 -19.71 89.75
C LEU A 4 37.74 -19.31 88.44
N ASN A 5 36.40 -19.42 88.42
CA ASN A 5 35.40 -18.34 88.22
C ASN A 5 34.06 -18.88 87.66
N ARG A 6 32.91 -18.65 88.34
CA ARG A 6 32.00 -17.48 88.21
C ARG A 6 31.49 -17.33 86.76
N ARG A 7 30.22 -17.10 86.43
CA ARG A 7 28.99 -16.76 87.17
C ARG A 7 27.86 -16.66 86.11
N MET A 8 26.62 -16.65 86.61
CA MET A 8 25.47 -15.89 86.09
C MET A 8 24.73 -16.36 84.82
N THR A 9 23.55 -16.92 85.06
CA THR A 9 22.29 -16.76 84.31
C THR A 9 22.03 -15.28 83.94
N PRO A 10 21.33 -14.95 82.83
CA PRO A 10 19.85 -14.88 82.89
C PRO A 10 19.10 -15.20 81.57
N ALA A 11 17.78 -15.28 81.71
CA ALA A 11 16.77 -15.48 80.67
C ALA A 11 16.70 -14.35 79.62
N LEU A 12 16.20 -14.67 78.43
CA LEU A 12 15.47 -13.72 77.59
C LEU A 12 14.54 -14.44 76.61
N ILE A 13 13.24 -14.20 76.83
CA ILE A 13 12.12 -14.47 75.94
C ILE A 13 12.26 -13.54 74.72
N ALA A 14 12.15 -14.09 73.52
CA ALA A 14 11.92 -13.31 72.30
C ALA A 14 10.68 -13.84 71.59
N PHE A 15 9.60 -13.08 71.72
CA PHE A 15 8.39 -13.15 70.90
C PHE A 15 8.77 -12.94 69.43
N ALA A 16 8.69 -13.98 68.61
CA ALA A 16 8.70 -13.84 67.16
C ALA A 16 7.25 -13.66 66.69
N ALA A 17 6.83 -12.41 66.52
CA ALA A 17 5.60 -12.06 65.82
C ALA A 17 5.76 -12.43 64.34
N LEU A 18 5.04 -13.45 63.88
CA LEU A 18 4.84 -13.72 62.45
C LEU A 18 3.97 -12.60 61.87
N ALA A 19 4.60 -11.62 61.24
CA ALA A 19 3.93 -10.75 60.28
C ALA A 19 3.86 -11.48 58.94
N THR A 20 2.77 -12.21 58.68
CA THR A 20 2.43 -12.66 57.33
C THR A 20 1.98 -11.45 56.53
N ILE A 21 2.92 -10.82 55.83
CA ILE A 21 2.62 -9.85 54.78
C ILE A 21 2.04 -10.65 53.62
N THR A 22 0.71 -10.65 53.50
CA THR A 22 0.02 -11.04 52.27
C THR A 22 0.30 -9.95 51.24
N ALA A 23 1.43 -10.07 50.54
CA ALA A 23 1.64 -9.33 49.30
C ALA A 23 0.63 -9.88 48.30
N ALA A 24 -0.51 -9.21 48.20
CA ALA A 24 -1.40 -9.35 47.06
C ALA A 24 -0.64 -8.78 45.86
N CYS A 25 0.15 -9.64 45.20
CA CYS A 25 0.58 -9.39 43.83
C CYS A 25 -0.69 -9.43 42.98
N THR A 26 -1.35 -8.29 42.82
CA THR A 26 -2.24 -8.06 41.68
C THR A 26 -1.39 -8.33 40.45
N GLN A 27 -1.63 -9.47 39.80
CA GLN A 27 -1.13 -9.72 38.46
C GLN A 27 -1.80 -8.68 37.56
N VAL A 28 -1.14 -7.54 37.40
CA VAL A 28 -1.46 -6.60 36.32
C VAL A 28 -1.06 -7.35 35.06
N GLU A 29 -2.05 -7.88 34.35
CA GLU A 29 -1.81 -8.41 33.01
C GLU A 29 -1.13 -7.29 32.19
N PRO A 30 -0.01 -7.58 31.53
CA PRO A 30 0.64 -6.59 30.68
C PRO A 30 -0.38 -6.14 29.62
N PRO A 31 -0.41 -4.82 29.29
CA PRO A 31 -1.31 -4.33 28.28
C PRO A 31 -1.09 -5.11 26.98
N ARG A 32 -2.18 -5.45 26.29
CA ARG A 32 -2.12 -6.08 24.97
C ARG A 32 -1.36 -5.12 24.04
N THR A 33 -0.30 -5.62 23.40
CA THR A 33 0.43 -4.90 22.36
C THR A 33 -0.04 -5.35 20.98
N ALA A 34 0.05 -4.47 19.98
CA ALA A 34 -0.16 -4.88 18.60
C ALA A 34 0.95 -5.87 18.21
N ASP A 35 0.61 -6.87 17.40
CA ASP A 35 1.62 -7.79 16.90
C ASP A 35 2.47 -7.08 15.83
N LEU A 36 3.75 -7.42 15.75
CA LEU A 36 4.62 -6.90 14.68
C LEU A 36 4.07 -7.31 13.32
N TYR A 37 4.12 -6.38 12.35
CA TYR A 37 3.64 -6.59 11.00
C TYR A 37 2.13 -6.81 10.90
N GLU A 38 1.36 -6.34 11.87
CA GLU A 38 -0.10 -6.38 11.78
C GLU A 38 -0.60 -5.33 10.77
N VAL A 39 -1.53 -5.75 9.90
CA VAL A 39 -2.17 -4.90 8.89
C VAL A 39 -3.65 -4.73 9.22
N PHE A 40 -4.09 -3.48 9.23
CA PHE A 40 -5.48 -3.09 9.43
C PHE A 40 -5.99 -2.39 8.18
N THR A 41 -7.15 -2.82 7.71
CA THR A 41 -7.90 -2.13 6.66
C THR A 41 -9.28 -1.83 7.18
N GLY A 42 -9.85 -0.68 6.84
CA GLY A 42 -11.20 -0.39 7.25
C GLY A 42 -11.98 0.54 6.33
N PRO A 43 -13.27 0.72 6.65
CA PRO A 43 -14.22 1.39 5.77
C PRO A 43 -13.97 2.90 5.69
N ARG A 44 -14.73 3.54 4.80
CA ARG A 44 -14.71 4.98 4.46
C ARG A 44 -15.05 5.94 5.62
N HIS A 45 -15.26 5.43 6.82
CA HIS A 45 -15.99 6.13 7.87
C HIS A 45 -14.97 6.58 8.91
N ASP A 46 -14.18 7.58 8.50
CA ASP A 46 -13.60 8.66 9.30
C ASP A 46 -12.65 9.42 8.35
N HIS A 47 -12.89 10.71 8.16
CA HIS A 47 -11.92 11.56 7.47
C HIS A 47 -10.81 11.81 8.48
N TRP A 48 -9.70 11.08 8.38
CA TRP A 48 -8.52 11.35 9.21
C TRP A 48 -7.76 12.57 8.69
N CYS A 49 -7.88 12.85 7.39
CA CYS A 49 -7.39 14.10 6.82
C CYS A 49 -8.36 15.24 7.12
N ASP A 50 -7.88 16.34 7.71
CA ASP A 50 -8.60 17.60 7.82
C ASP A 50 -8.44 18.45 6.53
N GLU A 51 -9.35 19.39 6.31
CA GLU A 51 -9.27 20.40 5.24
C GLU A 51 -7.92 21.17 5.35
N GLY A 52 -6.97 20.87 4.45
CA GLY A 52 -5.61 21.44 4.46
C GLY A 52 -4.47 20.43 4.68
N ASP A 53 -4.77 19.22 5.16
CA ASP A 53 -3.83 18.09 5.22
C ASP A 53 -3.83 17.26 3.93
N GLU A 54 -4.87 17.43 3.12
CA GLU A 54 -5.18 16.70 1.88
C GLU A 54 -4.19 16.95 0.71
N ALA A 55 -3.23 17.85 0.87
CA ALA A 55 -2.44 18.35 -0.27
C ALA A 55 -1.04 17.75 -0.40
N ARG A 56 -0.56 16.91 0.54
CA ARG A 56 0.87 16.56 0.54
C ARG A 56 1.29 15.26 -0.14
N LEU A 57 0.38 14.32 -0.41
CA LEU A 57 0.77 13.07 -1.09
C LEU A 57 0.23 12.99 -2.51
N LEU A 58 -1.05 13.33 -2.72
CA LEU A 58 -1.63 13.45 -4.06
C LEU A 58 -0.86 14.42 -4.97
N GLU A 59 -0.50 15.61 -4.47
CA GLU A 59 0.27 16.59 -5.27
C GLU A 59 1.73 16.14 -5.52
N ASN A 60 2.23 15.18 -4.74
CA ASN A 60 3.60 14.66 -4.84
C ASN A 60 3.67 13.33 -5.62
N GLY A 61 2.59 12.90 -6.25
CA GLY A 61 2.57 11.70 -7.11
C GLY A 61 2.48 10.39 -6.34
N ALA A 62 1.86 10.37 -5.16
CA ALA A 62 1.61 9.16 -4.39
C ALA A 62 0.47 8.32 -4.99
N ASP A 63 0.65 7.91 -6.24
CA ASP A 63 -0.34 7.25 -7.08
C ASP A 63 0.26 6.01 -7.74
N LEU A 64 -0.48 4.89 -7.72
CA LEU A 64 -0.25 3.79 -8.65
C LEU A 64 -1.31 3.77 -9.75
N MET A 65 -0.88 3.42 -10.94
CA MET A 65 -1.72 3.21 -12.09
C MET A 65 -1.28 1.95 -12.83
N GLY A 66 -2.26 1.18 -13.28
CA GLY A 66 -2.06 0.07 -14.21
C GLY A 66 -3.25 -0.10 -15.15
N PRO A 67 -3.25 -1.19 -15.95
CA PRO A 67 -4.35 -1.55 -16.83
C PRO A 67 -5.68 -1.65 -16.09
N HIS A 68 -5.64 -2.32 -14.93
CA HIS A 68 -6.81 -2.74 -14.18
C HIS A 68 -6.98 -2.08 -12.81
N PHE A 69 -6.11 -1.15 -12.46
CA PHE A 69 -6.17 -0.48 -11.17
C PHE A 69 -5.68 0.96 -11.22
N SER A 70 -6.16 1.73 -10.27
CA SER A 70 -5.46 2.92 -9.79
C SER A 70 -5.65 3.01 -8.28
N ILE A 71 -4.70 3.61 -7.59
CA ILE A 71 -4.79 3.93 -6.17
C ILE A 71 -3.98 5.18 -5.90
N SER A 72 -4.44 6.00 -4.96
CA SER A 72 -3.75 7.23 -4.56
C SER A 72 -3.83 7.38 -3.06
N PHE A 73 -2.75 7.82 -2.41
CA PHE A 73 -2.78 8.19 -1.00
C PHE A 73 -3.24 9.64 -0.84
N LEU A 74 -4.30 9.83 -0.06
CA LEU A 74 -4.83 11.16 0.30
C LEU A 74 -3.94 11.82 1.36
N CYS A 75 -3.68 11.11 2.46
CA CYS A 75 -2.80 11.58 3.53
C CYS A 75 -2.17 10.40 4.28
N HIS A 76 -1.15 10.72 5.07
CA HIS A 76 -0.34 9.77 5.83
C HIS A 76 -0.10 10.26 7.27
N PHE A 77 -0.15 9.34 8.22
CA PHE A 77 0.19 9.57 9.62
C PHE A 77 1.18 8.50 10.11
N THR A 78 2.16 8.94 10.89
CA THR A 78 3.08 8.06 11.62
C THR A 78 2.89 8.29 13.11
N GLU A 79 2.66 7.22 13.88
CA GLU A 79 2.64 7.26 15.34
C GLU A 79 3.65 6.28 15.94
N THR A 80 4.17 6.63 17.12
CA THR A 80 4.99 5.75 17.95
C THR A 80 4.40 5.69 19.35
N GLY A 81 4.37 4.51 19.99
CA GLY A 81 3.79 4.34 21.33
C GLY A 81 2.29 4.02 21.32
N GLN A 82 1.46 4.77 22.04
CA GLN A 82 0.01 4.52 22.05
C GLN A 82 -0.66 5.28 20.91
N SER A 83 -1.45 4.60 20.07
CA SER A 83 -2.20 5.29 19.02
C SER A 83 -3.37 6.07 19.61
N GLU A 84 -3.42 7.37 19.34
CA GLU A 84 -4.61 8.20 19.63
C GLU A 84 -5.59 8.18 18.45
N LEU A 85 -5.10 7.87 17.24
CA LEU A 85 -5.86 7.87 15.99
C LEU A 85 -6.75 6.64 15.82
N LEU A 86 -6.28 5.48 16.27
CA LEU A 86 -7.03 4.22 16.23
C LEU A 86 -7.11 3.67 17.66
N PRO A 87 -8.12 4.07 18.45
CA PRO A 87 -8.23 3.68 19.86
C PRO A 87 -8.44 2.17 20.07
N ASP A 88 -8.82 1.46 18.99
CA ASP A 88 -8.94 0.00 18.96
C ASP A 88 -7.61 -0.71 18.66
N ILE A 89 -6.57 0.01 18.21
CA ILE A 89 -5.23 -0.55 18.05
C ILE A 89 -4.55 -0.64 19.42
N PRO A 90 -3.99 -1.81 19.79
CA PRO A 90 -3.31 -1.96 21.07
C PRO A 90 -2.03 -1.10 21.15
N LEU A 91 -1.44 -1.01 22.35
CA LEU A 91 -0.19 -0.26 22.55
C LEU A 91 0.91 -0.77 21.59
N LEU A 92 1.59 0.11 20.87
CA LEU A 92 2.71 -0.30 20.01
C LEU A 92 3.90 -0.73 20.88
N ALA A 93 4.60 -1.78 20.47
CA ALA A 93 5.81 -2.22 21.14
C ALA A 93 6.93 -1.17 21.01
N GLU A 94 7.87 -1.14 21.96
CA GLU A 94 9.03 -0.24 21.87
C GLU A 94 9.83 -0.52 20.59
N GLY A 95 10.20 0.53 19.85
CA GLY A 95 10.91 0.42 18.58
C GLY A 95 10.03 0.11 17.37
N THR A 96 8.71 0.22 17.50
CA THR A 96 7.75 0.07 16.40
C THR A 96 7.01 1.38 16.13
N GLU A 97 6.53 1.53 14.90
CA GLU A 97 5.70 2.63 14.44
C GLU A 97 4.44 2.12 13.76
N LEU A 98 3.36 2.88 13.87
CA LEU A 98 2.12 2.69 13.13
C LEU A 98 2.14 3.66 11.95
N LEU A 99 2.04 3.11 10.74
CA LEU A 99 1.91 3.86 9.50
C LEU A 99 0.46 3.78 9.04
N LEU A 100 -0.26 4.89 9.02
CA LEU A 100 -1.65 4.97 8.57
C LEU A 100 -1.71 5.79 7.28
N ASN A 101 -2.26 5.20 6.22
CA ASN A 101 -2.51 5.87 4.95
C ASN A 101 -4.00 5.86 4.64
N GLN A 102 -4.56 7.04 4.38
CA GLN A 102 -5.93 7.17 3.87
C GLN A 102 -5.91 7.14 2.34
N ILE A 103 -6.74 6.30 1.74
CA ILE A 103 -6.85 6.18 0.29
C ILE A 103 -7.74 7.30 -0.25
N ALA A 104 -7.35 7.94 -1.33
CA ALA A 104 -8.14 8.99 -1.97
C ALA A 104 -9.53 8.48 -2.39
N HIS A 105 -10.53 9.36 -2.31
CA HIS A 105 -11.90 9.07 -2.74
C HIS A 105 -12.06 9.04 -4.26
N ALA A 106 -11.19 9.76 -4.95
CA ALA A 106 -11.10 9.81 -6.38
C ALA A 106 -9.63 9.69 -6.74
N HIS A 107 -9.34 8.95 -7.80
CA HIS A 107 -7.98 8.83 -8.29
C HIS A 107 -7.55 10.09 -9.01
N THR A 108 -6.26 10.41 -8.91
CA THR A 108 -5.61 11.33 -9.86
C THR A 108 -5.67 10.78 -11.28
N TYR A 109 -5.54 9.44 -11.42
CA TYR A 109 -5.47 8.73 -12.68
C TYR A 109 -6.56 7.67 -12.79
N SER A 110 -7.19 7.53 -13.96
CA SER A 110 -8.03 6.35 -14.21
C SER A 110 -7.16 5.18 -14.62
N SER A 111 -7.53 3.95 -14.28
CA SER A 111 -6.93 2.74 -14.86
C SER A 111 -7.03 2.79 -16.40
N GLU A 112 -6.03 2.26 -17.11
CA GLU A 112 -5.95 2.39 -18.57
C GLU A 112 -7.11 1.72 -19.31
N VAL A 113 -7.53 0.53 -18.89
CA VAL A 113 -8.59 -0.27 -19.56
C VAL A 113 -9.87 -0.34 -18.73
N GLY A 114 -9.75 -0.26 -17.41
CA GLY A 114 -10.87 -0.31 -16.46
C GLY A 114 -10.60 -1.27 -15.31
N PRO A 115 -11.34 -1.19 -14.20
CA PRO A 115 -11.04 -1.99 -13.01
C PRO A 115 -11.14 -3.50 -13.30
N GLY A 116 -10.16 -4.26 -12.78
CA GLY A 116 -10.05 -5.71 -12.96
C GLY A 116 -9.31 -6.38 -11.80
N PRO A 117 -9.16 -7.71 -11.84
CA PRO A 117 -8.49 -8.45 -10.77
C PRO A 117 -7.00 -8.14 -10.73
N VAL A 118 -6.48 -7.85 -9.54
CA VAL A 118 -5.05 -7.61 -9.29
C VAL A 118 -4.62 -8.32 -8.01
N ASN A 119 -3.34 -8.64 -7.89
CA ASN A 119 -2.75 -9.14 -6.65
C ASN A 119 -2.27 -7.93 -5.83
N THR A 120 -2.45 -7.97 -4.51
CA THR A 120 -2.01 -6.88 -3.63
C THR A 120 -1.40 -7.45 -2.36
N TRP A 121 -0.30 -6.86 -1.90
CA TRP A 121 0.35 -7.24 -0.64
C TRP A 121 1.03 -6.05 0.01
N ILE A 122 1.30 -6.19 1.30
CA ILE A 122 2.19 -5.30 2.05
C ILE A 122 3.54 -5.99 2.21
N GLU A 123 4.61 -5.29 1.86
CA GLU A 123 5.96 -5.60 2.31
C GLU A 123 6.21 -4.79 3.59
N ALA A 124 6.48 -5.48 4.69
CA ALA A 124 6.68 -4.90 6.00
C ALA A 124 7.95 -5.50 6.61
N GLY A 125 9.09 -4.83 6.42
CA GLY A 125 10.40 -5.37 6.73
C GLY A 125 10.65 -6.69 5.99
N PRO A 126 10.92 -7.81 6.69
CA PRO A 126 11.13 -9.11 6.06
C PRO A 126 9.82 -9.84 5.68
N GLU A 127 8.66 -9.34 6.11
CA GLU A 127 7.39 -10.03 5.95
C GLU A 127 6.64 -9.57 4.69
N ARG A 128 5.98 -10.55 4.04
CA ARG A 128 5.02 -10.31 2.97
C ARG A 128 3.63 -10.70 3.46
N ILE A 129 2.68 -9.76 3.37
CA ILE A 129 1.32 -9.94 3.84
C ILE A 129 0.37 -9.73 2.66
N ASP A 130 -0.13 -10.82 2.09
CA ASP A 130 -1.08 -10.75 0.98
C ASP A 130 -2.43 -10.19 1.47
N LEU A 131 -2.97 -9.24 0.71
CA LEU A 131 -4.30 -8.69 0.92
C LEU A 131 -5.30 -9.43 0.03
N ALA A 132 -6.52 -9.63 0.53
CA ALA A 132 -7.57 -10.27 -0.26
C ALA A 132 -7.99 -9.40 -1.46
N GLU A 133 -7.97 -8.08 -1.28
CA GLU A 133 -8.34 -7.08 -2.29
C GLU A 133 -7.48 -5.81 -2.09
N PRO A 134 -7.32 -4.97 -3.13
CA PRO A 134 -6.71 -3.66 -3.00
C PRO A 134 -7.43 -2.77 -1.97
N PRO A 135 -6.72 -1.86 -1.28
CA PRO A 135 -7.37 -0.89 -0.41
C PRO A 135 -8.45 -0.07 -1.15
N MET A 136 -9.66 -0.07 -0.60
CA MET A 136 -10.82 0.59 -1.19
C MET A 136 -10.66 2.12 -1.17
N HIS A 137 -11.21 2.81 -2.18
CA HIS A 137 -11.20 4.26 -2.26
C HIS A 137 -11.88 4.91 -1.06
N GLY A 138 -11.20 5.86 -0.44
CA GLY A 138 -11.66 6.47 0.82
C GLY A 138 -11.50 5.61 2.06
N GLY A 139 -11.08 4.35 1.94
CA GLY A 139 -10.70 3.52 3.07
C GLY A 139 -9.33 3.92 3.62
N HIS A 140 -8.80 3.09 4.49
CA HIS A 140 -7.44 3.23 5.00
C HIS A 140 -6.70 1.91 5.02
N LEU A 141 -5.39 2.04 5.08
CA LEU A 141 -4.42 0.99 5.31
C LEU A 141 -3.53 1.43 6.47
N ALA A 142 -3.50 0.64 7.54
CA ALA A 142 -2.58 0.86 8.65
C ALA A 142 -1.68 -0.36 8.86
N VAL A 143 -0.38 -0.12 9.09
CA VAL A 143 0.62 -1.18 9.25
C VAL A 143 1.50 -0.87 10.45
N VAL A 144 1.71 -1.86 11.32
CA VAL A 144 2.66 -1.76 12.43
C VAL A 144 3.98 -2.38 12.01
N VAL A 145 5.06 -1.59 11.96
CA VAL A 145 6.38 -2.05 11.52
C VAL A 145 7.48 -1.60 12.48
N PRO A 146 8.63 -2.28 12.55
CA PRO A 146 9.80 -1.75 13.22
C PRO A 146 10.19 -0.38 12.62
N THR A 147 10.58 0.54 13.49
CA THR A 147 10.91 1.91 13.05
C THR A 147 12.04 1.88 12.02
N GLY A 148 11.78 2.46 10.84
CA GLY A 148 12.76 2.58 9.76
C GLY A 148 12.95 1.33 8.89
N GLU A 149 12.17 0.26 9.08
CA GLU A 149 12.14 -0.87 8.15
C GLU A 149 11.23 -0.58 6.95
N ASP A 150 11.43 -1.28 5.83
CA ASP A 150 10.64 -1.06 4.62
C ASP A 150 9.14 -1.29 4.88
N ALA A 151 8.30 -0.44 4.29
CA ALA A 151 6.84 -0.53 4.40
C ALA A 151 6.22 -0.08 3.09
N VAL A 152 5.79 -1.03 2.26
CA VAL A 152 5.38 -0.78 0.87
C VAL A 152 4.06 -1.47 0.58
N LEU A 153 3.10 -0.74 0.02
CA LEU A 153 1.93 -1.32 -0.64
C LEU A 153 2.30 -1.69 -2.06
N TRP A 154 2.25 -2.98 -2.38
CA TRP A 154 2.50 -3.49 -3.72
C TRP A 154 1.21 -3.92 -4.40
N ILE A 155 1.08 -3.58 -5.68
CA ILE A 155 0.02 -4.08 -6.55
C ILE A 155 0.66 -4.68 -7.79
N GLU A 156 0.29 -5.92 -8.10
CA GLU A 156 0.68 -6.61 -9.33
C GLU A 156 -0.53 -6.82 -10.23
N ASP A 157 -0.37 -6.40 -11.47
CA ASP A 157 -1.36 -6.52 -12.52
C ASP A 157 -0.72 -7.20 -13.74
N GLU A 158 -1.29 -8.33 -14.15
CA GLU A 158 -0.81 -9.12 -15.29
C GLU A 158 0.71 -9.41 -15.26
N GLY A 159 1.24 -9.71 -14.07
CA GLY A 159 2.65 -10.05 -13.85
C GLY A 159 3.62 -8.87 -13.76
N ARG A 160 3.12 -7.63 -13.71
CA ARG A 160 3.93 -6.43 -13.43
C ARG A 160 3.53 -5.83 -12.08
N ALA A 161 4.48 -5.80 -11.15
CA ALA A 161 4.33 -5.18 -9.84
C ALA A 161 4.80 -3.71 -9.84
N GLN A 162 4.11 -2.88 -9.04
CA GLN A 162 4.49 -1.52 -8.68
C GLN A 162 4.19 -1.29 -7.19
N GLY A 163 4.98 -0.46 -6.52
CA GLY A 163 4.87 -0.22 -5.08
C GLY A 163 4.63 1.24 -4.73
N LEU A 164 4.00 1.50 -3.58
CA LEU A 164 3.97 2.80 -2.91
C LEU A 164 4.55 2.65 -1.52
N ASP A 165 5.58 3.45 -1.24
CA ASP A 165 6.12 3.59 0.11
C ASP A 165 5.04 4.16 1.04
N LEU A 166 4.75 3.45 2.12
CA LEU A 166 3.71 3.79 3.08
C LEU A 166 4.05 4.97 3.99
N ARG A 167 5.30 5.47 3.99
CA ARG A 167 5.72 6.66 4.74
C ARG A 167 5.77 7.90 3.87
N THR A 168 6.28 7.76 2.64
CA THR A 168 6.58 8.89 1.77
C THR A 168 5.60 9.04 0.62
N GLY A 169 4.86 7.98 0.27
CA GLY A 169 4.08 7.90 -0.95
C GLY A 169 4.95 7.81 -2.22
N GLU A 170 6.26 7.60 -2.10
CA GLU A 170 7.13 7.43 -3.27
C GLU A 170 6.78 6.15 -4.03
N GLN A 171 6.74 6.26 -5.36
CA GLN A 171 6.51 5.13 -6.24
C GLN A 171 7.77 4.26 -6.33
N ILE A 172 7.59 2.95 -6.20
CA ILE A 172 8.65 1.94 -6.31
C ILE A 172 8.40 1.13 -7.58
N ASP A 173 9.44 0.98 -8.39
CA ASP A 173 9.41 0.36 -9.72
C ASP A 173 8.27 0.85 -10.66
N PRO A 174 8.00 2.17 -10.73
CA PRO A 174 6.90 2.69 -11.50
C PRO A 174 7.03 2.35 -12.99
N VAL A 175 5.89 2.09 -13.63
CA VAL A 175 5.83 2.00 -15.08
C VAL A 175 5.86 3.42 -15.63
N ALA A 176 7.06 3.83 -16.03
CA ALA A 176 7.42 5.16 -16.53
C ALA A 176 6.41 5.77 -17.54
N ALA A 177 5.76 4.93 -18.35
CA ALA A 177 4.78 5.38 -19.33
C ALA A 177 3.52 6.03 -18.72
N TYR A 178 3.12 5.67 -17.50
CA TYR A 178 1.97 6.28 -16.82
C TYR A 178 2.30 7.67 -16.26
N TYR A 179 3.55 7.93 -15.87
CA TYR A 179 3.91 9.10 -15.07
C TYR A 179 4.69 10.17 -15.81
N ASN A 180 5.39 9.82 -16.91
CA ASN A 180 6.29 10.75 -17.61
C ASN A 180 5.59 11.70 -18.60
N GLY A 181 4.27 11.92 -18.48
CA GLY A 181 3.52 12.87 -19.31
C GLY A 181 3.38 12.48 -20.80
N LEU A 182 3.90 11.32 -21.20
CA LEU A 182 3.54 10.70 -22.47
C LEU A 182 2.15 10.11 -22.29
N GLY A 183 1.11 10.92 -22.54
CA GLY A 183 -0.27 10.54 -22.33
C GLY A 183 -0.58 9.17 -22.94
N LEU A 184 -1.30 8.36 -22.19
CA LEU A 184 -2.14 7.31 -22.76
C LEU A 184 -3.36 8.02 -23.29
N TRP A 185 -3.58 7.89 -24.59
CA TRP A 185 -4.62 8.65 -25.24
C TRP A 185 -5.20 7.84 -26.38
N THR A 186 -6.46 8.15 -26.63
CA THR A 186 -7.19 7.76 -27.82
C THR A 186 -7.55 9.04 -28.56
N GLU A 187 -7.05 9.20 -29.77
CA GLU A 187 -7.31 10.36 -30.61
C GLU A 187 -8.04 9.87 -31.84
N ARG A 188 -9.19 10.48 -32.08
CA ARG A 188 -9.92 10.30 -33.31
C ARG A 188 -9.39 11.30 -34.31
N THR A 189 -8.77 10.79 -35.36
CA THR A 189 -8.32 11.63 -36.48
C THR A 189 -9.32 11.54 -37.62
N ASP A 190 -9.70 12.70 -38.14
CA ASP A 190 -10.30 12.83 -39.45
C ASP A 190 -9.21 13.02 -40.52
N ALA A 191 -9.42 12.44 -41.70
CA ALA A 191 -8.63 12.71 -42.90
C ALA A 191 -7.22 12.07 -42.99
N PHE A 192 -6.99 10.88 -42.44
CA PHE A 192 -5.89 10.06 -42.96
C PHE A 192 -6.20 9.64 -44.40
N ARG A 193 -5.18 9.74 -45.26
CA ARG A 193 -5.26 9.23 -46.64
C ARG A 193 -4.89 7.76 -46.63
N TYR A 194 -5.86 6.90 -46.90
CA TYR A 194 -5.56 5.57 -47.41
C TYR A 194 -4.95 5.69 -48.80
N VAL A 195 -3.88 4.96 -49.05
CA VAL A 195 -3.46 4.60 -50.41
C VAL A 195 -4.10 3.24 -50.66
N ASP A 196 -4.99 3.15 -51.65
CA ASP A 196 -5.73 1.94 -52.00
C ASP A 196 -4.83 0.70 -51.96
N LEU A 197 -5.19 -0.27 -51.12
CA LEU A 197 -4.53 -1.57 -51.08
C LEU A 197 -5.09 -2.40 -52.24
N GLN A 198 -4.38 -2.37 -53.37
CA GLN A 198 -4.75 -3.11 -54.56
C GLN A 198 -4.11 -4.49 -54.52
N PHE A 199 -4.93 -5.53 -54.39
CA PHE A 199 -4.50 -6.91 -54.53
C PHE A 199 -4.71 -7.32 -55.99
N SER A 200 -3.64 -7.80 -56.64
CA SER A 200 -3.72 -8.31 -58.01
C SER A 200 -3.31 -9.78 -58.06
N SER A 201 -4.04 -10.55 -58.87
CA SER A 201 -3.65 -11.86 -59.36
C SER A 201 -3.68 -11.86 -60.89
N GLU A 202 -3.16 -12.91 -61.54
CA GLU A 202 -3.07 -12.97 -63.03
C GLU A 202 -4.41 -12.75 -63.75
N ASN A 203 -5.55 -12.97 -63.10
CA ASN A 203 -6.87 -12.92 -63.72
C ASN A 203 -7.85 -11.94 -63.06
N ASP A 204 -7.50 -11.33 -61.93
CA ASP A 204 -8.41 -10.44 -61.19
C ASP A 204 -7.66 -9.37 -60.38
N THR A 205 -8.28 -8.20 -60.28
CA THR A 205 -7.90 -7.12 -59.36
C THR A 205 -9.04 -6.86 -58.39
N TRP A 206 -8.74 -6.84 -57.10
CA TRP A 206 -9.68 -6.43 -56.06
C TRP A 206 -9.14 -5.17 -55.41
N THR A 207 -10.01 -4.18 -55.24
CA THR A 207 -9.71 -2.98 -54.46
C THR A 207 -10.46 -3.10 -53.13
N MET A 208 -9.74 -2.96 -52.03
CA MET A 208 -10.35 -2.81 -50.71
C MET A 208 -10.44 -1.32 -50.39
N ASP A 209 -11.61 -0.74 -50.65
CA ASP A 209 -11.91 0.64 -50.27
C ASP A 209 -12.40 0.64 -48.81
N CYS A 210 -11.75 1.41 -47.94
CA CYS A 210 -12.34 1.75 -46.64
C CYS A 210 -13.38 2.85 -46.86
N ALA A 211 -14.65 2.56 -46.55
CA ALA A 211 -15.77 3.47 -46.78
C ALA A 211 -15.79 4.68 -45.84
N SER A 212 -14.96 4.69 -44.80
CA SER A 212 -14.78 5.84 -43.93
C SER A 212 -13.31 6.19 -43.74
N ASN A 213 -13.09 7.48 -43.51
CA ASN A 213 -11.81 8.12 -43.29
C ASN A 213 -11.63 8.49 -41.81
N LEU A 214 -12.22 7.67 -40.92
CA LEU A 214 -12.15 7.80 -39.48
C LEU A 214 -11.32 6.67 -38.89
N ALA A 215 -10.37 7.05 -38.05
CA ALA A 215 -9.47 6.14 -37.39
C ALA A 215 -9.36 6.59 -35.96
N GLU A 216 -9.35 5.59 -35.10
CA GLU A 216 -9.05 5.75 -33.70
C GLU A 216 -7.62 5.26 -33.50
N ILE A 217 -6.74 6.15 -33.04
CA ILE A 217 -5.36 5.82 -32.71
C ILE A 217 -5.29 5.78 -31.19
N THR A 218 -4.92 4.63 -30.65
CA THR A 218 -4.75 4.43 -29.21
C THR A 218 -3.30 4.11 -28.91
N ARG A 219 -2.70 4.88 -28.00
CA ARG A 219 -1.40 4.55 -27.42
C ARG A 219 -1.60 3.88 -26.06
N SER A 220 -1.16 2.63 -25.94
CA SER A 220 -1.22 1.85 -24.71
C SER A 220 0.12 1.25 -24.31
N VAL A 221 0.28 0.81 -23.06
CA VAL A 221 1.44 -0.01 -22.63
C VAL A 221 1.07 -1.43 -22.26
N TRP A 222 -0.22 -1.74 -22.34
CA TRP A 222 -0.78 -3.06 -22.16
C TRP A 222 -1.95 -3.28 -23.14
N SER A 223 -2.22 -4.55 -23.49
CA SER A 223 -3.46 -4.97 -24.14
C SER A 223 -3.77 -6.44 -23.83
N ASP A 224 -5.03 -6.87 -23.99
CA ASP A 224 -5.43 -8.27 -23.81
C ASP A 224 -4.64 -9.24 -24.72
N ASP A 225 -4.38 -8.84 -25.97
CA ASP A 225 -3.74 -9.69 -26.97
C ASP A 225 -2.23 -9.86 -26.76
N PHE A 226 -1.56 -8.85 -26.18
CA PHE A 226 -0.10 -8.78 -26.11
C PHE A 226 0.46 -8.68 -24.69
N GLY A 227 -0.38 -8.41 -23.69
CA GLY A 227 0.04 -8.10 -22.33
C GLY A 227 0.88 -6.83 -22.27
N TRP A 228 1.80 -6.77 -21.31
CA TRP A 228 2.70 -5.64 -21.12
C TRP A 228 3.71 -5.49 -22.27
N THR A 229 3.85 -4.26 -22.75
CA THR A 229 4.93 -3.92 -23.66
C THR A 229 6.29 -4.00 -22.96
N PRO A 230 7.38 -4.27 -23.72
CA PRO A 230 8.73 -4.10 -23.20
C PRO A 230 8.96 -2.69 -22.66
N GLU A 231 9.83 -2.58 -21.65
CA GLU A 231 10.17 -1.29 -21.06
C GLU A 231 10.62 -0.27 -22.12
N GLY A 232 10.12 0.97 -21.99
CA GLY A 232 10.39 2.05 -22.95
C GLY A 232 9.63 1.93 -24.27
N SER A 233 8.74 0.95 -24.43
CA SER A 233 7.90 0.77 -25.61
C SER A 233 6.43 1.12 -25.31
N ALA A 234 5.62 1.21 -26.35
CA ALA A 234 4.18 1.36 -26.29
C ALA A 234 3.54 0.67 -27.50
N LEU A 235 2.31 0.19 -27.36
CA LEU A 235 1.48 -0.23 -28.48
C LEU A 235 0.84 1.00 -29.09
N ILE A 236 0.74 0.99 -30.42
CA ILE A 236 -0.08 1.93 -31.18
C ILE A 236 -1.10 1.09 -31.93
N THR A 237 -2.33 1.13 -31.45
CA THR A 237 -3.48 0.49 -32.11
C THR A 237 -4.13 1.51 -33.02
N ILE A 238 -4.44 1.10 -34.25
CA ILE A 238 -5.16 1.94 -35.22
C ILE A 238 -6.39 1.16 -35.66
N GLU A 239 -7.56 1.63 -35.26
CA GLU A 239 -8.85 1.05 -35.64
C GLU A 239 -9.52 1.89 -36.71
N PHE A 240 -9.90 1.26 -37.81
CA PHE A 240 -10.55 1.91 -38.93
C PHE A 240 -12.06 1.61 -38.91
N TRP A 241 -12.84 2.67 -39.09
CA TRP A 241 -14.31 2.62 -39.12
C TRP A 241 -14.81 3.01 -40.51
#